data_AF-A0A812N421-F1
#
_entry.id   AF-A0A812N421-F1
#
_cell.length_a   1.000
_cell.length_b   1.000
_cell.length_c   1.000
_cell.angle_alpha   90.00
_cell.angle_beta   90.00
_cell.angle_gamma   90.00
#
_symmetry.space_group_name_H-M   'P 1'
#
loop_
_entity.id
_entity.type
_entity.pdbx_description
1 polymer ?
#
loop_
_entity_poly.entity_id
_entity_poly.type
_entity_poly.pdbx_seq_one_letter_code
_entity_poly.pdbx_strand_id
1 'polypeptide(L)'
;MSAPLLFLALALPAAALNLGHEQFLAKDPDMATPDYKASDTVRTQLYIVASLCSIALAASLLFFWTSTPSSRSDKEVEGEAETSPEEAEAVKPVEARETALEDYEDLVQLMLQRAMQSLGPKAAKGVQVKSIITDKVTSLTDKAKAFVMTELTDGVGSVARALQMEEFMVLLDEDAALAANFPPLSVLLAGLLVPANLNVNMVCQLLQIFLVLLPVLSVAAVSEYADWDHPCKPIPGLRLWARTVGVVAALVILARLAQVIRCVMAKADIRRRNEEMQAKMAEASRKMSGTGLDELKTLFTLYAGTLQHAVEAEGRVRVNFFAHVIGFGTFVWLLTTFYNTYLYFAYMFVPGVVAFHPSQAGEESYCGAWVTVCAAKVAIILALLFFFANIVTVFCWISETALSMDGVAAKIVSHAKAFDNVGLGLPVAQLLVKALLLRGSADLACARLAVQMRDKDGLSQELAATEKRLAQLKADMEAKSQQVDALKEELQSSP
;
A
#
# COMPACT_ATOMS: atom_id res chain seq x y z
N MET A 1 16.02 14.94 16.24
CA MET A 1 16.90 15.99 15.67
C MET A 1 16.38 17.34 16.12
N SER A 2 17.24 18.21 16.65
CA SER A 2 16.85 19.52 17.18
C SER A 2 16.51 20.51 16.04
N ALA A 3 15.42 21.27 16.21
CA ALA A 3 14.90 22.27 15.26
C ALA A 3 15.91 23.25 14.62
N PRO A 4 17.03 23.66 15.27
CA PRO A 4 18.00 24.59 14.67
C PRO A 4 18.75 24.02 13.46
N LEU A 5 19.02 22.72 13.43
CA LEU A 5 19.76 22.07 12.33
C LEU A 5 18.90 21.95 11.06
N LEU A 6 17.58 21.89 11.20
CA LEU A 6 16.64 21.81 10.08
C LEU A 6 16.43 23.18 9.41
N PHE A 7 16.40 24.27 10.19
CA PHE A 7 16.39 25.63 9.66
C PHE A 7 17.67 25.96 8.88
N LEU A 8 18.82 25.45 9.33
CA LEU A 8 20.07 25.59 8.59
C LEU A 8 20.03 24.85 7.24
N ALA A 9 19.48 23.64 7.20
CA ALA A 9 19.36 22.84 5.98
C ALA A 9 18.37 23.44 4.95
N LEU A 10 17.33 24.15 5.41
CA LEU A 10 16.36 24.85 4.55
C LEU A 10 16.84 26.24 4.09
N ALA A 11 17.68 26.91 4.88
CA ALA A 11 18.22 28.23 4.53
C ALA A 11 19.42 28.16 3.56
N LEU A 12 20.18 27.05 3.56
CA LEU A 12 21.38 26.91 2.74
C LEU A 12 21.13 27.01 1.21
N PRO A 13 20.10 26.36 0.63
CA PRO A 13 19.84 26.45 -0.81
C PRO A 13 19.42 27.86 -1.25
N ALA A 14 18.60 28.54 -0.45
CA ALA A 14 18.15 29.90 -0.72
C ALA A 14 19.29 30.93 -0.57
N ALA A 15 20.17 30.75 0.44
CA ALA A 15 21.35 31.60 0.63
C ALA A 15 22.41 31.35 -0.46
N ALA A 16 22.61 30.10 -0.91
CA ALA A 16 23.53 29.77 -1.99
C ALA A 16 23.08 30.34 -3.35
N LEU A 17 21.76 30.38 -3.60
CA LEU A 17 21.20 31.03 -4.79
C LEU A 17 21.36 32.56 -4.77
N ASN A 18 21.32 33.18 -3.59
CA ASN A 18 21.49 34.64 -3.44
C ASN A 18 22.97 35.06 -3.53
N LEU A 19 23.88 34.30 -2.91
CA LEU A 19 25.33 34.56 -2.93
C LEU A 19 25.96 34.38 -4.32
N GLY A 20 25.49 33.41 -5.11
CA GLY A 20 25.96 33.22 -6.49
C GLY A 20 25.58 34.38 -7.42
N HIS A 21 24.49 35.10 -7.13
CA HIS A 21 24.00 36.20 -7.97
C HIS A 21 24.73 37.53 -7.70
N GLU A 22 25.07 37.84 -6.45
CA GLU A 22 25.86 39.05 -6.13
C GLU A 22 27.29 38.97 -6.67
N GLN A 23 27.91 37.78 -6.65
CA GLN A 23 29.24 37.59 -7.26
C GLN A 23 29.21 37.69 -8.80
N PHE A 24 28.06 37.43 -9.42
CA PHE A 24 27.89 37.54 -10.88
C PHE A 24 27.66 38.99 -11.32
N LEU A 25 26.91 39.78 -10.53
CA LEU A 25 26.71 41.21 -10.80
C LEU A 25 27.93 42.07 -10.48
N ALA A 26 28.78 41.66 -9.55
CA ALA A 26 29.99 42.41 -9.18
C ALA A 26 31.11 42.35 -10.24
N LYS A 27 30.99 41.45 -11.25
CA LYS A 27 32.10 41.14 -12.17
C LYS A 27 32.03 41.84 -13.53
N ASP A 28 30.89 42.40 -13.94
CA ASP A 28 30.75 43.13 -15.20
C ASP A 28 29.72 44.29 -15.10
N PRO A 29 30.16 45.54 -14.84
CA PRO A 29 29.27 46.70 -14.70
C PRO A 29 28.72 47.25 -16.03
N ASP A 30 29.16 46.78 -17.18
CA ASP A 30 28.83 47.36 -18.50
C ASP A 30 27.61 46.72 -19.22
N MET A 31 26.90 45.76 -18.59
CA MET A 31 25.72 45.08 -19.19
C MET A 31 24.36 45.77 -18.96
N ALA A 32 24.34 47.09 -18.72
CA ALA A 32 23.11 47.86 -18.58
C ALA A 32 22.59 48.37 -19.95
N THR A 33 22.00 47.50 -20.78
CA THR A 33 21.20 47.93 -21.93
C THR A 33 19.74 47.44 -21.83
N PRO A 34 18.76 48.16 -22.41
CA PRO A 34 17.38 48.17 -21.90
C PRO A 34 16.42 47.08 -22.43
N ASP A 35 16.89 46.02 -23.10
CA ASP A 35 16.01 44.99 -23.70
C ASP A 35 15.86 43.70 -22.86
N TYR A 36 16.01 43.81 -21.54
CA TYR A 36 16.04 42.67 -20.60
C TYR A 36 14.66 42.23 -20.06
N LYS A 37 13.55 42.47 -20.79
CA LYS A 37 12.19 42.09 -20.32
C LYS A 37 11.89 40.59 -20.37
N ALA A 38 12.63 39.80 -21.13
CA ALA A 38 12.47 38.34 -21.15
C ALA A 38 13.04 37.64 -19.91
N SER A 39 13.99 38.27 -19.20
CA SER A 39 14.64 37.70 -18.02
C SER A 39 13.73 37.69 -16.80
N ASP A 40 12.88 38.71 -16.62
CA ASP A 40 11.98 38.79 -15.47
C ASP A 40 10.92 37.70 -15.50
N THR A 41 10.42 37.31 -16.68
CA THR A 41 9.45 36.22 -16.81
C THR A 41 10.08 34.87 -16.44
N VAL A 42 11.31 34.60 -16.88
CA VAL A 42 12.06 33.38 -16.52
C VAL A 42 12.41 33.37 -15.04
N ARG A 43 12.81 34.50 -14.48
CA ARG A 43 13.12 34.68 -13.05
C ARG A 43 11.86 34.45 -12.20
N THR A 44 10.71 34.95 -12.64
CA THR A 44 9.43 34.76 -11.94
C THR A 44 9.00 33.29 -11.99
N GLN A 45 9.13 32.62 -13.14
CA GLN A 45 8.88 31.17 -13.28
C GLN A 45 9.81 30.35 -12.37
N LEU A 46 11.09 30.73 -12.25
CA LEU A 46 12.07 30.12 -11.37
C LEU A 46 11.70 30.22 -9.90
N TYR A 47 11.31 31.42 -9.45
CA TYR A 47 10.86 31.66 -8.08
C TYR A 47 9.57 30.91 -7.77
N ILE A 48 8.64 30.82 -8.71
CA ILE A 48 7.39 30.05 -8.55
C ILE A 48 7.71 28.57 -8.37
N VAL A 49 8.55 27.96 -9.22
CA VAL A 49 8.89 26.53 -9.11
C VAL A 49 9.68 26.24 -7.84
N ALA A 50 10.68 27.06 -7.51
CA ALA A 50 11.45 26.89 -6.27
C ALA A 50 10.58 27.08 -5.01
N SER A 51 9.66 28.04 -5.03
CA SER A 51 8.68 28.26 -3.96
C SER A 51 7.71 27.09 -3.84
N LEU A 52 7.15 26.59 -4.95
CA LEU A 52 6.25 25.43 -4.95
C LEU A 52 6.95 24.16 -4.43
N CYS A 53 8.20 23.92 -4.83
CA CYS A 53 8.99 22.80 -4.30
C CYS A 53 9.27 22.96 -2.79
N SER A 54 9.59 24.18 -2.34
CA SER A 54 9.87 24.45 -0.92
C SER A 54 8.60 24.36 -0.06
N ILE A 55 7.46 24.87 -0.55
CA ILE A 55 6.15 24.76 0.09
C ILE A 55 5.71 23.30 0.13
N ALA A 56 5.92 22.53 -0.94
CA ALA A 56 5.60 21.11 -0.95
C ALA A 56 6.45 20.32 0.06
N LEU A 57 7.75 20.62 0.15
CA LEU A 57 8.64 20.03 1.16
C LEU A 57 8.21 20.40 2.59
N ALA A 58 7.92 21.68 2.82
CA ALA A 58 7.46 22.18 4.12
C ALA A 58 6.10 21.60 4.53
N ALA A 59 5.13 21.54 3.61
CA ALA A 59 3.82 20.93 3.83
C ALA A 59 3.92 19.42 4.07
N SER A 60 4.81 18.72 3.36
CA SER A 60 5.07 17.30 3.59
C SER A 60 5.70 17.04 4.95
N LEU A 61 6.63 17.89 5.38
CA LEU A 61 7.26 17.82 6.70
C LEU A 61 6.28 18.19 7.82
N LEU A 62 5.45 19.23 7.64
CA LEU A 62 4.40 19.61 8.57
C LEU A 62 3.38 18.50 8.72
N PHE A 63 2.90 17.93 7.60
CA PHE A 63 1.98 16.80 7.62
C PHE A 63 2.62 15.61 8.35
N PHE A 64 3.87 15.26 8.06
CA PHE A 64 4.60 14.19 8.77
C PHE A 64 4.68 14.44 10.29
N TRP A 65 4.89 15.69 10.70
CA TRP A 65 4.98 16.07 12.10
C TRP A 65 3.62 16.09 12.81
N THR A 66 2.53 16.41 12.10
CA THR A 66 1.16 16.39 12.65
C THR A 66 0.49 15.02 12.57
N SER A 67 0.95 14.13 11.67
CA SER A 67 0.36 12.80 11.45
C SER A 67 1.17 11.65 12.03
N THR A 68 2.34 11.93 12.64
CA THR A 68 2.95 10.97 13.55
C THR A 68 2.20 11.03 14.89
N PRO A 69 1.39 10.02 15.24
CA PRO A 69 0.80 9.97 16.56
C PRO A 69 1.96 9.96 17.56
N SER A 70 1.98 10.95 18.46
CA SER A 70 2.84 10.94 19.64
C SER A 70 2.70 9.58 20.28
N SER A 71 3.76 8.76 20.18
CA SER A 71 3.84 7.46 20.82
C SER A 71 3.78 7.71 22.32
N ARG A 72 2.55 7.70 22.85
CA ARG A 72 2.29 7.59 24.27
C ARG A 72 2.87 6.23 24.65
N SER A 73 3.93 6.30 25.44
CA SER A 73 4.73 5.19 25.89
C SER A 73 3.91 4.25 26.78
N ASP A 74 3.45 3.14 26.22
CA ASP A 74 3.16 1.96 27.01
C ASP A 74 4.51 1.29 27.29
N LYS A 75 5.09 1.64 28.43
CA LYS A 75 6.15 0.88 29.06
C LYS A 75 5.52 -0.36 29.68
N GLU A 76 5.53 -1.47 28.97
CA GLU A 76 5.44 -2.79 29.60
C GLU A 76 6.77 -3.10 30.29
N VAL A 77 6.62 -3.63 31.50
CA VAL A 77 7.63 -4.10 32.42
C VAL A 77 7.83 -5.59 32.14
N GLU A 78 8.96 -5.96 31.54
CA GLU A 78 9.60 -7.27 31.62
C GLU A 78 11.11 -6.98 31.52
N GLY A 79 11.96 -7.30 32.48
CA GLY A 79 12.05 -8.56 33.20
C GLY A 79 13.33 -9.23 32.72
N GLU A 80 14.45 -8.93 33.38
CA GLU A 80 15.77 -9.50 33.09
C GLU A 80 15.74 -11.03 33.16
N ALA A 81 16.25 -11.67 32.11
CA ALA A 81 16.77 -13.03 32.19
C ALA A 81 18.01 -13.12 31.29
N GLU A 82 19.17 -13.18 31.93
CA GLU A 82 20.45 -13.54 31.34
C GLU A 82 20.39 -14.96 30.76
N THR A 83 20.84 -15.16 29.51
CA THR A 83 21.56 -16.38 29.12
C THR A 83 22.57 -16.09 28.00
N SER A 84 23.71 -16.75 28.17
CA SER A 84 25.01 -16.72 27.48
C SER A 84 24.97 -17.03 25.96
N PRO A 85 26.00 -16.63 25.17
CA PRO A 85 26.04 -16.82 23.72
C PRO A 85 26.68 -18.16 23.34
N GLU A 86 26.07 -18.91 22.41
CA GLU A 86 26.75 -20.03 21.74
C GLU A 86 26.24 -20.22 20.30
N GLU A 87 27.22 -20.27 19.39
CA GLU A 87 27.29 -20.78 18.01
C GLU A 87 26.34 -20.30 16.90
N ALA A 88 26.97 -19.62 15.94
CA ALA A 88 26.45 -19.32 14.61
C ALA A 88 26.68 -20.50 13.66
N GLU A 89 25.60 -21.15 13.22
CA GLU A 89 25.64 -22.09 12.09
C GLU A 89 25.03 -21.45 10.83
N ALA A 90 25.76 -21.58 9.72
CA ALA A 90 25.49 -20.90 8.45
C ALA A 90 24.26 -21.49 7.73
N VAL A 91 23.21 -20.66 7.57
CA VAL A 91 21.99 -21.00 6.82
C VAL A 91 22.24 -20.85 5.32
N LYS A 92 22.12 -21.96 4.58
CA LYS A 92 22.06 -21.99 3.10
C LYS A 92 20.79 -21.31 2.57
N PRO A 93 20.82 -20.69 1.39
CA PRO A 93 19.68 -19.97 0.84
C PRO A 93 18.58 -20.97 0.43
N VAL A 94 17.40 -20.82 1.02
CA VAL A 94 16.18 -21.54 0.65
C VAL A 94 15.62 -20.90 -0.62
N GLU A 95 15.54 -21.69 -1.69
CA GLU A 95 14.84 -21.35 -2.92
C GLU A 95 13.37 -21.03 -2.63
N ALA A 96 12.91 -19.86 -3.10
CA ALA A 96 11.54 -19.42 -2.99
C ALA A 96 10.62 -20.28 -3.87
N ARG A 97 10.08 -21.35 -3.29
CA ARG A 97 9.13 -22.27 -3.92
C ARG A 97 7.71 -21.67 -3.94
N GLU A 98 7.04 -21.69 -5.10
CA GLU A 98 5.65 -21.26 -5.37
C GLU A 98 4.56 -22.10 -4.66
N THR A 99 4.79 -22.54 -3.41
CA THR A 99 3.92 -23.47 -2.68
C THR A 99 2.67 -22.83 -2.04
N ALA A 100 2.60 -21.49 -1.98
CA ALA A 100 1.53 -20.82 -1.23
C ALA A 100 0.16 -20.77 -1.94
N LEU A 101 0.10 -21.07 -3.24
CA LEU A 101 -1.15 -21.08 -4.02
C LEU A 101 -1.80 -22.48 -4.08
N GLU A 102 -1.00 -23.55 -4.21
CA GLU A 102 -1.48 -24.94 -4.18
C GLU A 102 -2.18 -25.29 -2.85
N ASP A 103 -1.63 -24.87 -1.71
CA ASP A 103 -2.22 -25.14 -0.39
C ASP A 103 -3.58 -24.42 -0.15
N TYR A 104 -3.84 -23.33 -0.87
CA TYR A 104 -5.10 -22.58 -0.75
C TYR A 104 -6.22 -23.27 -1.52
N GLU A 105 -5.86 -23.85 -2.67
CA GLU A 105 -6.75 -24.57 -3.56
C GLU A 105 -7.25 -25.87 -2.91
N ASP A 106 -6.34 -26.62 -2.28
CA ASP A 106 -6.66 -27.84 -1.54
C ASP A 106 -7.59 -27.57 -0.36
N LEU A 107 -7.36 -26.48 0.39
CA LEU A 107 -8.19 -26.12 1.54
C LEU A 107 -9.62 -25.73 1.12
N VAL A 108 -9.76 -24.92 0.07
CA VAL A 108 -11.07 -24.55 -0.48
C VAL A 108 -11.79 -25.78 -1.03
N GLN A 109 -11.09 -26.69 -1.72
CA GLN A 109 -11.65 -27.96 -2.17
C GLN A 109 -12.15 -28.80 -0.99
N LEU A 110 -11.37 -28.89 0.09
CA LEU A 110 -11.72 -29.71 1.26
C LEU A 110 -12.97 -29.17 1.98
N MET A 111 -13.10 -27.85 2.10
CA MET A 111 -14.30 -27.21 2.67
C MET A 111 -15.52 -27.35 1.77
N LEU A 112 -15.35 -27.16 0.45
CA LEU A 112 -16.42 -27.32 -0.52
C LEU A 112 -16.91 -28.77 -0.55
N GLN A 113 -15.99 -29.73 -0.49
CA GLN A 113 -16.29 -31.16 -0.46
C GLN A 113 -17.03 -31.55 0.82
N ARG A 114 -16.66 -30.97 1.97
CA ARG A 114 -17.32 -31.21 3.26
C ARG A 114 -18.71 -30.55 3.34
N ALA A 115 -18.86 -29.34 2.79
CA ALA A 115 -20.14 -28.66 2.65
C ALA A 115 -21.09 -29.44 1.71
N MET A 116 -20.58 -29.98 0.60
CA MET A 116 -21.35 -30.86 -0.29
C MET A 116 -21.77 -32.16 0.37
N GLN A 117 -20.94 -32.71 1.26
CA GLN A 117 -21.29 -33.91 2.04
C GLN A 117 -22.33 -33.62 3.14
N SER A 118 -22.30 -32.44 3.76
CA SER A 118 -23.26 -32.06 4.80
C SER A 118 -24.63 -31.61 4.24
N LEU A 119 -24.70 -31.15 2.99
CA LEU A 119 -25.94 -30.65 2.37
C LEU A 119 -26.85 -31.75 1.78
N GLY A 120 -26.45 -33.02 1.84
CA GLY A 120 -27.31 -34.16 1.46
C GLY A 120 -27.76 -34.17 -0.01
N PRO A 121 -28.69 -35.09 -0.38
CA PRO A 121 -28.96 -35.48 -1.78
C PRO A 121 -29.57 -34.40 -2.70
N LYS A 122 -29.79 -33.16 -2.23
CA LYS A 122 -30.08 -32.02 -3.12
C LYS A 122 -28.83 -31.46 -3.82
N ALA A 123 -27.64 -31.96 -3.46
CA ALA A 123 -26.33 -31.58 -3.99
C ALA A 123 -25.91 -32.25 -5.32
N ALA A 124 -26.81 -32.85 -6.09
CA ALA A 124 -26.49 -33.35 -7.44
C ALA A 124 -25.93 -32.25 -8.38
N LYS A 125 -26.26 -30.97 -8.10
CA LYS A 125 -25.66 -29.80 -8.75
C LYS A 125 -24.25 -29.47 -8.26
N GLY A 126 -23.85 -29.94 -7.07
CA GLY A 126 -22.53 -29.70 -6.48
C GLY A 126 -21.41 -30.43 -7.22
N VAL A 127 -21.67 -31.61 -7.77
CA VAL A 127 -20.66 -32.35 -8.57
C VAL A 127 -20.28 -31.60 -9.84
N GLN A 128 -21.22 -30.88 -10.48
CA GLN A 128 -20.92 -29.98 -11.60
C GLN A 128 -20.12 -28.74 -11.17
N VAL A 129 -20.39 -28.21 -9.98
CA VAL A 129 -19.62 -27.08 -9.43
C VAL A 129 -18.18 -27.49 -9.15
N LYS A 130 -17.95 -28.72 -8.66
CA LYS A 130 -16.61 -29.27 -8.43
C LYS A 130 -15.79 -29.36 -9.71
N SER A 131 -16.33 -29.92 -10.79
CA SER A 131 -15.58 -30.03 -12.05
C SER A 131 -15.27 -28.67 -12.68
N ILE A 132 -16.20 -27.70 -12.55
CA ILE A 132 -15.99 -26.33 -13.05
C ILE A 132 -14.89 -25.60 -12.26
N ILE A 133 -14.81 -25.82 -10.94
CA ILE A 133 -13.77 -25.22 -10.10
C ILE A 133 -12.40 -25.85 -10.40
N THR A 134 -12.31 -27.19 -10.47
CA THR A 134 -11.02 -27.88 -10.71
C THR A 134 -10.47 -27.62 -12.13
N ASP A 135 -11.34 -27.51 -13.14
CA ASP A 135 -10.92 -27.17 -14.52
C ASP A 135 -10.51 -25.70 -14.67
N LYS A 136 -11.00 -24.80 -13.80
CA LYS A 136 -10.70 -23.36 -13.89
C LYS A 136 -9.46 -22.93 -13.13
N VAL A 137 -9.11 -23.61 -12.05
CA VAL A 137 -7.96 -23.22 -11.22
C VAL A 137 -6.63 -23.70 -11.82
N THR A 138 -6.58 -24.83 -12.52
CA THR A 138 -5.36 -25.34 -13.19
C THR A 138 -4.90 -24.52 -14.41
N SER A 139 -5.70 -23.57 -14.90
CA SER A 139 -5.40 -22.72 -16.08
C SER A 139 -4.74 -21.37 -15.74
N LEU A 140 -4.36 -21.15 -14.47
CA LEU A 140 -3.99 -19.84 -13.91
C LEU A 140 -2.74 -19.19 -14.51
N THR A 141 -1.76 -19.97 -14.97
CA THR A 141 -0.41 -19.42 -15.29
C THR A 141 -0.32 -18.81 -16.69
N ASP A 142 -1.12 -19.26 -17.66
CA ASP A 142 -0.93 -18.88 -19.08
C ASP A 142 -1.88 -17.77 -19.60
N LYS A 143 -2.87 -17.32 -18.82
CA LYS A 143 -3.94 -16.39 -19.30
C LYS A 143 -4.27 -15.21 -18.37
N ALA A 144 -3.31 -14.73 -17.59
CA ALA A 144 -3.49 -13.80 -16.46
C ALA A 144 -4.41 -12.57 -16.66
N LYS A 145 -4.50 -11.94 -17.85
CA LYS A 145 -5.26 -10.68 -18.03
C LYS A 145 -6.75 -10.87 -18.33
N ALA A 146 -7.10 -11.85 -19.18
CA ALA A 146 -8.49 -12.24 -19.41
C ALA A 146 -9.03 -13.07 -18.24
N PHE A 147 -8.14 -13.80 -17.58
CA PHE A 147 -8.43 -14.61 -16.40
C PHE A 147 -8.81 -13.74 -15.20
N VAL A 148 -8.04 -12.72 -14.81
CA VAL A 148 -8.38 -11.92 -13.62
C VAL A 148 -9.75 -11.26 -13.74
N MET A 149 -10.15 -10.73 -14.90
CA MET A 149 -11.48 -10.12 -15.03
C MET A 149 -12.60 -11.17 -15.14
N THR A 150 -12.41 -12.24 -15.90
CA THR A 150 -13.47 -13.25 -16.11
C THR A 150 -13.62 -14.17 -14.90
N GLU A 151 -12.53 -14.52 -14.22
CA GLU A 151 -12.51 -15.38 -13.03
C GLU A 151 -12.71 -14.63 -11.73
N LEU A 152 -12.40 -13.33 -11.66
CA LEU A 152 -12.93 -12.51 -10.57
C LEU A 152 -14.44 -12.36 -10.73
N THR A 153 -14.94 -12.11 -11.94
CA THR A 153 -16.40 -11.96 -12.15
C THR A 153 -17.14 -13.30 -11.96
N ASP A 154 -16.57 -14.42 -12.41
CA ASP A 154 -17.12 -15.77 -12.21
C ASP A 154 -16.89 -16.30 -10.80
N GLY A 155 -15.75 -16.01 -10.16
CA GLY A 155 -15.44 -16.36 -8.77
C GLY A 155 -16.34 -15.61 -7.79
N VAL A 156 -16.50 -14.29 -8.00
CA VAL A 156 -17.41 -13.47 -7.20
C VAL A 156 -18.86 -13.83 -7.50
N GLY A 157 -19.19 -14.10 -8.76
CA GLY A 157 -20.52 -14.53 -9.18
C GLY A 157 -20.89 -15.93 -8.68
N SER A 158 -19.93 -16.85 -8.60
CA SER A 158 -20.12 -18.20 -8.08
C SER A 158 -20.12 -18.22 -6.57
N VAL A 159 -19.29 -17.43 -5.90
CA VAL A 159 -19.35 -17.22 -4.44
C VAL A 159 -20.65 -16.54 -4.05
N ALA A 160 -21.10 -15.51 -4.77
CA ALA A 160 -22.39 -14.84 -4.50
C ALA A 160 -23.61 -15.76 -4.77
N ARG A 161 -23.53 -16.64 -5.79
CA ARG A 161 -24.55 -17.66 -6.06
C ARG A 161 -24.51 -18.82 -5.08
N ALA A 162 -23.32 -19.27 -4.68
CA ALA A 162 -23.12 -20.35 -3.71
C ALA A 162 -23.43 -19.90 -2.28
N LEU A 163 -23.25 -18.61 -1.99
CA LEU A 163 -23.72 -17.97 -0.76
C LEU A 163 -25.24 -17.81 -0.73
N GLN A 164 -26.00 -18.23 -1.76
CA GLN A 164 -27.48 -18.07 -1.87
C GLN A 164 -27.97 -16.92 -0.98
N MET A 165 -27.74 -15.66 -1.38
CA MET A 165 -27.91 -14.49 -0.49
C MET A 165 -29.24 -14.48 0.28
N GLU A 166 -30.30 -15.10 -0.23
CA GLU A 166 -31.57 -15.30 0.49
C GLU A 166 -31.46 -16.30 1.66
N GLU A 167 -30.80 -17.45 1.50
CA GLU A 167 -30.62 -18.44 2.57
C GLU A 167 -29.55 -17.99 3.58
N PHE A 168 -28.50 -17.30 3.13
CA PHE A 168 -27.51 -16.71 4.02
C PHE A 168 -28.08 -15.50 4.77
N MET A 169 -28.96 -14.69 4.16
CA MET A 169 -29.72 -13.67 4.90
C MET A 169 -30.63 -14.29 5.95
N VAL A 170 -31.35 -15.37 5.65
CA VAL A 170 -32.24 -16.04 6.61
C VAL A 170 -31.44 -16.68 7.76
N LEU A 171 -30.27 -17.25 7.48
CA LEU A 171 -29.34 -17.74 8.51
C LEU A 171 -28.67 -16.61 9.33
N LEU A 172 -28.61 -15.38 8.79
CA LEU A 172 -28.13 -14.19 9.48
C LEU A 172 -29.21 -13.48 10.30
N ASP A 173 -30.48 -13.61 9.91
CA ASP A 173 -31.63 -12.94 10.55
C ASP A 173 -32.01 -13.61 11.89
N GLU A 174 -31.70 -14.91 12.06
CA GLU A 174 -32.01 -15.63 13.31
C GLU A 174 -31.12 -15.23 14.50
N ASP A 175 -29.97 -14.58 14.27
CA ASP A 175 -29.13 -14.05 15.35
C ASP A 175 -28.67 -12.62 15.00
N ALA A 176 -29.46 -11.61 15.41
CA ALA A 176 -29.07 -10.20 15.34
C ALA A 176 -27.67 -9.93 15.97
N ALA A 177 -27.23 -10.79 16.90
CA ALA A 177 -25.89 -10.77 17.48
C ALA A 177 -24.78 -11.28 16.52
N LEU A 178 -25.10 -12.16 15.57
CA LEU A 178 -24.18 -12.60 14.51
C LEU A 178 -24.15 -11.63 13.34
N ALA A 179 -25.29 -11.07 12.94
CA ALA A 179 -25.33 -9.98 11.98
C ALA A 179 -24.51 -8.76 12.46
N ALA A 180 -24.43 -8.52 13.77
CA ALA A 180 -23.57 -7.49 14.35
C ALA A 180 -22.06 -7.79 14.25
N ASN A 181 -21.67 -9.07 14.12
CA ASN A 181 -20.26 -9.50 14.18
C ASN A 181 -19.69 -9.93 12.83
N PHE A 182 -20.52 -10.13 11.79
CA PHE A 182 -20.02 -10.47 10.46
C PHE A 182 -19.52 -9.23 9.71
N PRO A 183 -18.31 -9.27 9.13
CA PRO A 183 -17.86 -8.19 8.27
C PRO A 183 -18.79 -8.08 7.04
N PRO A 184 -19.04 -6.86 6.55
CA PRO A 184 -19.83 -6.66 5.35
C PRO A 184 -19.29 -7.49 4.17
N LEU A 185 -20.18 -8.01 3.33
CA LEU A 185 -19.79 -8.81 2.15
C LEU A 185 -18.82 -8.05 1.22
N SER A 186 -18.92 -6.72 1.16
CA SER A 186 -17.98 -5.86 0.45
C SER A 186 -16.54 -5.98 0.97
N VAL A 187 -16.36 -6.14 2.29
CA VAL A 187 -15.05 -6.31 2.94
C VAL A 187 -14.49 -7.70 2.64
N LEU A 188 -15.31 -8.75 2.68
CA LEU A 188 -14.89 -10.11 2.31
C LEU A 188 -14.42 -10.15 0.85
N LEU A 189 -15.22 -9.55 -0.04
CA LEU A 189 -14.88 -9.44 -1.45
C LEU A 189 -13.59 -8.64 -1.68
N ALA A 190 -13.40 -7.54 -0.94
CA ALA A 190 -12.18 -6.78 -0.96
C ALA A 190 -10.98 -7.61 -0.49
N GLY A 191 -11.14 -8.37 0.60
CA GLY A 191 -10.08 -9.20 1.18
C GLY A 191 -9.54 -10.25 0.21
N LEU A 192 -10.42 -10.85 -0.60
CA LEU A 192 -10.03 -11.80 -1.64
C LEU A 192 -9.14 -11.17 -2.73
N LEU A 193 -9.31 -9.87 -2.98
CA LEU A 193 -8.57 -9.12 -3.98
C LEU A 193 -7.25 -8.54 -3.49
N VAL A 194 -7.04 -8.48 -2.17
CA VAL A 194 -5.86 -7.86 -1.55
C VAL A 194 -4.54 -8.44 -2.09
N PRO A 195 -4.31 -9.77 -2.13
CA PRO A 195 -3.01 -10.31 -2.55
C PRO A 195 -2.67 -9.96 -4.00
N ALA A 196 -3.68 -10.03 -4.88
CA ALA A 196 -3.56 -9.64 -6.28
C ALA A 196 -3.23 -8.15 -6.42
N ASN A 197 -3.97 -7.27 -5.73
CA ASN A 197 -3.72 -5.82 -5.79
C ASN A 197 -2.34 -5.46 -5.25
N LEU A 198 -1.92 -6.04 -4.12
CA LEU A 198 -0.59 -5.84 -3.55
C LEU A 198 0.51 -6.30 -4.53
N ASN A 199 0.28 -7.39 -5.26
CA ASN A 199 1.22 -7.87 -6.26
C ASN A 199 1.31 -6.95 -7.48
N VAL A 200 0.17 -6.58 -8.05
CA VAL A 200 0.10 -5.66 -9.19
C VAL A 200 0.74 -4.33 -8.83
N ASN A 201 0.41 -3.76 -7.66
CA ASN A 201 1.01 -2.51 -7.20
C ASN A 201 2.53 -2.66 -7.09
N MET A 202 3.03 -3.69 -6.40
CA MET A 202 4.47 -3.94 -6.27
C MET A 202 5.19 -4.03 -7.63
N VAL A 203 4.65 -4.79 -8.58
CA VAL A 203 5.22 -4.92 -9.94
C VAL A 203 5.20 -3.59 -10.67
N CYS A 204 4.09 -2.84 -10.62
CA CYS A 204 4.01 -1.51 -11.23
C CYS A 204 5.04 -0.53 -10.66
N GLN A 205 5.25 -0.54 -9.33
CA GLN A 205 6.28 0.29 -8.69
C GLN A 205 7.68 -0.07 -9.19
N LEU A 206 8.02 -1.36 -9.21
CA LEU A 206 9.33 -1.85 -9.66
C LEU A 206 9.58 -1.53 -11.14
N LEU A 207 8.59 -1.78 -12.01
CA LEU A 207 8.70 -1.46 -13.44
C LEU A 207 8.98 0.03 -13.65
N GLN A 208 8.29 0.93 -12.95
CA GLN A 208 8.54 2.37 -13.09
C GLN A 208 9.91 2.80 -12.55
N ILE A 209 10.40 2.18 -11.48
CA ILE A 209 11.76 2.43 -10.97
C ILE A 209 12.80 2.04 -12.03
N PHE A 210 12.76 0.79 -12.50
CA PHE A 210 13.82 0.24 -13.35
C PHE A 210 13.75 0.70 -14.81
N LEU A 211 12.55 0.88 -15.36
CA LEU A 211 12.39 1.20 -16.79
C LEU A 211 12.37 2.70 -17.08
N VAL A 212 12.08 3.54 -16.08
CA VAL A 212 11.92 4.99 -16.30
C VAL A 212 12.83 5.79 -15.38
N LEU A 213 12.61 5.72 -14.07
CA LEU A 213 13.21 6.69 -13.15
C LEU A 213 14.73 6.49 -13.03
N LEU A 214 15.21 5.25 -12.95
CA LEU A 214 16.63 4.95 -12.81
C LEU A 214 17.43 5.28 -14.09
N PRO A 215 16.96 4.94 -15.31
CA PRO A 215 17.59 5.42 -16.53
C PRO A 215 17.61 6.96 -16.63
N VAL A 216 16.50 7.63 -16.32
CA VAL A 216 16.45 9.10 -16.37
C VAL A 216 17.40 9.72 -15.34
N LEU A 217 17.44 9.20 -14.11
CA LEU A 217 18.37 9.65 -13.07
C LEU A 217 19.83 9.47 -13.51
N SER A 218 20.17 8.30 -14.05
CA SER A 218 21.52 7.99 -14.54
C SER A 218 21.93 8.96 -15.63
N VAL A 219 21.04 9.18 -16.61
CA VAL A 219 21.31 10.05 -17.75
C VAL A 219 21.38 11.53 -17.33
N ALA A 220 20.55 11.97 -16.37
CA ALA A 220 20.62 13.31 -15.80
C ALA A 220 21.91 13.56 -15.02
N ALA A 221 22.35 12.58 -14.22
CA ALA A 221 23.62 12.65 -13.48
C ALA A 221 24.83 12.70 -14.43
N VAL A 222 24.83 11.87 -15.47
CA VAL A 222 25.87 11.88 -16.50
C VAL A 222 25.88 13.21 -17.26
N SER A 223 24.72 13.78 -17.58
CA SER A 223 24.68 15.08 -18.25
C SER A 223 25.22 16.22 -17.39
N GLU A 224 24.90 16.24 -16.10
CA GLU A 224 25.42 17.27 -15.18
C GLU A 224 26.93 17.15 -15.00
N TYR A 225 27.44 15.92 -14.94
CA TYR A 225 28.89 15.67 -14.83
C TYR A 225 29.64 16.06 -16.10
N ALA A 226 29.14 15.66 -17.27
CA ALA A 226 29.83 15.88 -18.54
C ALA A 226 29.75 17.34 -19.04
N ASP A 227 28.62 18.02 -18.80
CA ASP A 227 28.40 19.39 -19.27
C ASP A 227 28.58 20.45 -18.17
N TRP A 228 29.28 20.12 -17.07
CA TRP A 228 29.47 21.02 -15.93
C TRP A 228 30.05 22.38 -16.33
N ASP A 229 31.06 22.37 -17.21
CA ASP A 229 31.78 23.57 -17.68
C ASP A 229 31.27 24.10 -19.04
N HIS A 230 30.26 23.45 -19.63
CA HIS A 230 29.73 23.81 -20.95
C HIS A 230 28.35 24.48 -20.83
N PRO A 231 28.25 25.82 -20.79
CA PRO A 231 26.97 26.50 -20.76
C PRO A 231 26.21 26.33 -22.09
N CYS A 232 24.89 26.39 -22.01
CA CYS A 232 24.02 26.42 -23.17
C CYS A 232 23.11 27.65 -23.04
N LYS A 233 23.53 28.78 -23.61
CA LYS A 233 22.77 30.03 -23.60
C LYS A 233 21.51 29.99 -24.49
N PRO A 234 21.51 29.35 -25.68
CA PRO A 234 20.33 29.33 -26.56
C PRO A 234 19.08 28.67 -25.96
N ILE A 235 19.26 27.70 -25.05
CA ILE A 235 18.17 26.92 -24.47
C ILE A 235 17.98 27.35 -23.01
N PRO A 236 17.06 28.30 -22.74
CA PRO A 236 16.88 28.82 -21.39
C PRO A 236 16.41 27.70 -20.44
N GLY A 237 17.05 27.62 -19.28
CA GLY A 237 16.65 26.70 -18.21
C GLY A 237 17.05 25.23 -18.41
N LEU A 238 17.83 24.87 -19.44
CA LEU A 238 18.21 23.47 -19.69
C LEU A 238 18.96 22.81 -18.52
N ARG A 239 19.92 23.51 -17.90
CA ARG A 239 20.64 22.99 -16.73
C ARG A 239 19.76 22.85 -15.50
N LEU A 240 18.94 23.87 -15.23
CA LEU A 240 17.99 23.83 -14.13
C LEU A 240 17.02 22.66 -14.31
N TRP A 241 16.57 22.45 -15.54
CA TRP A 241 15.73 21.33 -15.91
C TRP A 241 16.40 19.99 -15.56
N ALA A 242 17.64 19.76 -15.99
CA ALA A 242 18.37 18.52 -15.73
C ALA A 242 18.48 18.23 -14.22
N ARG A 243 18.81 19.26 -13.43
CA ARG A 243 18.87 19.17 -11.96
C ARG A 243 17.50 18.86 -11.35
N THR A 244 16.45 19.55 -11.81
CA THR A 244 15.08 19.36 -11.29
C THR A 244 14.59 17.95 -11.59
N VAL A 245 14.78 17.46 -12.82
CA VAL A 245 14.41 16.09 -13.20
C VAL A 245 15.21 15.06 -12.41
N GLY A 246 16.52 15.26 -12.23
CA GLY A 246 17.35 14.38 -11.41
C GLY A 246 16.87 14.31 -9.96
N VAL A 247 16.60 15.46 -9.33
CA VAL A 247 16.11 15.52 -7.94
C VAL A 247 14.72 14.88 -7.81
N VAL A 248 13.78 15.22 -8.70
CA VAL A 248 12.44 14.63 -8.69
C VAL A 248 12.51 13.11 -8.91
N ALA A 249 13.32 12.64 -9.86
CA ALA A 249 13.51 11.20 -10.10
C ALA A 249 14.04 10.49 -8.84
N ALA A 250 15.07 11.03 -8.20
CA ALA A 250 15.64 10.45 -6.99
C ALA A 250 14.62 10.38 -5.84
N LEU A 251 13.88 11.47 -5.59
CA LEU A 251 12.85 11.50 -4.54
C LEU A 251 11.72 10.49 -4.82
N VAL A 252 11.26 10.40 -6.07
CA VAL A 252 10.20 9.45 -6.46
C VAL A 252 10.71 8.01 -6.36
N ILE A 253 11.96 7.71 -6.73
CA ILE A 253 12.55 6.37 -6.56
C ILE A 253 12.53 5.96 -5.09
N LEU A 254 13.00 6.82 -4.18
CA LEU A 254 13.02 6.53 -2.75
C LEU A 254 11.61 6.28 -2.20
N ALA A 255 10.63 7.10 -2.59
CA ALA A 255 9.25 6.91 -2.18
C ALA A 255 8.66 5.59 -2.70
N ARG A 256 8.94 5.23 -3.96
CA ARG A 256 8.48 3.96 -4.55
C ARG A 256 9.16 2.74 -3.94
N LEU A 257 10.45 2.81 -3.61
CA LEU A 257 11.15 1.75 -2.89
C LEU A 257 10.56 1.53 -1.49
N ALA A 258 10.28 2.62 -0.76
CA ALA A 258 9.60 2.52 0.53
C ALA A 258 8.22 1.87 0.41
N GLN A 259 7.47 2.19 -0.66
CA GLN A 259 6.18 1.58 -0.96
C GLN A 259 6.31 0.08 -1.28
N VAL A 260 7.31 -0.32 -2.05
CA VAL A 260 7.60 -1.74 -2.35
C VAL A 260 7.90 -2.51 -1.06
N ILE A 261 8.75 -1.97 -0.18
CA ILE A 261 9.07 -2.59 1.12
C ILE A 261 7.79 -2.80 1.93
N ARG A 262 6.89 -1.80 1.97
CA ARG A 262 5.59 -1.92 2.65
C ARG A 262 4.69 -2.97 2.03
N CYS A 263 4.64 -3.08 0.71
CA CYS A 263 3.92 -4.16 0.03
C CYS A 263 4.46 -5.54 0.43
N VAL A 264 5.79 -5.71 0.50
CA VAL A 264 6.43 -6.97 0.91
C VAL A 264 6.12 -7.29 2.36
N MET A 265 6.21 -6.32 3.27
CA MET A 265 5.86 -6.49 4.68
C MET A 265 4.39 -6.86 4.86
N ALA A 266 3.47 -6.20 4.14
CA ALA A 266 2.05 -6.52 4.18
C ALA A 266 1.76 -7.94 3.67
N LYS A 267 2.42 -8.36 2.58
CA LYS A 267 2.31 -9.74 2.08
C LYS A 267 2.83 -10.77 3.09
N ALA A 268 3.96 -10.50 3.73
CA ALA A 268 4.53 -11.38 4.75
C ALA A 268 3.61 -11.51 5.97
N ASP A 269 3.01 -10.39 6.42
CA ASP A 269 2.07 -10.37 7.53
C ASP A 269 0.79 -11.16 7.21
N ILE A 270 0.23 -10.99 6.00
CA ILE A 270 -0.93 -11.76 5.52
C ILE A 270 -0.58 -13.25 5.45
N ARG A 271 0.60 -13.61 4.93
CA ARG A 271 1.05 -15.00 4.82
C ARG A 271 1.19 -15.66 6.20
N ARG A 272 1.84 -14.99 7.15
CA ARG A 272 1.96 -15.48 8.54
C ARG A 272 0.59 -15.74 9.17
N ARG A 273 -0.35 -14.80 9.02
CA ARG A 273 -1.73 -14.98 9.53
C ARG A 273 -2.47 -16.11 8.82
N ASN A 274 -2.24 -16.28 7.53
CA ASN A 274 -2.82 -17.40 6.77
C ASN A 274 -2.28 -18.74 7.26
N GLU A 275 -0.99 -18.85 7.56
CA GLU A 275 -0.35 -20.04 8.13
C GLU A 275 -0.89 -20.35 9.55
N GLU A 276 -1.02 -19.33 10.41
CA GLU A 276 -1.65 -19.45 11.73
C GLU A 276 -3.11 -19.94 11.61
N MET A 277 -3.85 -19.40 10.64
CA MET A 277 -5.23 -19.80 10.37
C MET A 277 -5.31 -21.25 9.88
N GLN A 278 -4.45 -21.65 8.95
CA GLN A 278 -4.38 -23.03 8.44
C GLN A 278 -4.07 -24.01 9.57
N ALA A 279 -3.14 -23.67 10.47
CA ALA A 279 -2.84 -24.49 11.65
C ALA A 279 -4.06 -24.63 12.58
N LYS A 280 -4.76 -23.52 12.87
CA LYS A 280 -6.01 -23.53 13.67
C LYS A 280 -7.11 -24.32 13.00
N MET A 281 -7.25 -24.23 11.68
CA MET A 281 -8.24 -25.00 10.90
C MET A 281 -7.91 -26.50 10.90
N ALA A 282 -6.63 -26.87 10.80
CA ALA A 282 -6.20 -28.26 10.88
C ALA A 282 -6.45 -28.85 12.28
N GLU A 283 -6.17 -28.09 13.34
CA GLU A 283 -6.46 -28.49 14.72
C GLU A 283 -7.98 -28.60 14.96
N ALA A 284 -8.76 -27.62 14.51
CA ALA A 284 -10.20 -27.64 14.61
C ALA A 284 -10.74 -28.87 13.85
N SER A 285 -10.32 -29.10 12.61
CA SER A 285 -10.75 -30.26 11.82
C SER A 285 -10.41 -31.61 12.47
N ARG A 286 -9.35 -31.70 13.30
CA ARG A 286 -9.03 -32.92 14.06
C ARG A 286 -9.95 -33.12 15.26
N LYS A 287 -10.38 -32.03 15.90
CA LYS A 287 -11.29 -32.04 17.05
C LYS A 287 -12.77 -32.22 16.64
N MET A 288 -13.09 -32.03 15.36
CA MET A 288 -14.44 -32.14 14.80
C MET A 288 -14.86 -33.60 14.58
N SER A 289 -15.53 -34.20 15.59
CA SER A 289 -16.12 -35.54 15.47
C SER A 289 -17.64 -35.59 15.71
N GLY A 290 -18.37 -34.46 15.81
CA GLY A 290 -19.76 -34.53 16.28
C GLY A 290 -20.80 -33.47 15.90
N THR A 291 -20.47 -32.24 15.47
CA THR A 291 -21.51 -31.19 15.32
C THR A 291 -21.20 -30.19 14.19
N GLY A 292 -21.64 -30.48 12.96
CA GLY A 292 -21.15 -29.80 11.75
C GLY A 292 -21.49 -28.32 11.54
N LEU A 293 -22.50 -27.73 12.23
CA LEU A 293 -22.97 -26.37 11.92
C LEU A 293 -22.22 -25.27 12.70
N ASP A 294 -22.05 -25.42 14.02
CA ASP A 294 -21.23 -24.50 14.84
C ASP A 294 -19.75 -24.52 14.43
N GLU A 295 -19.31 -25.68 13.93
CA GLU A 295 -17.98 -25.88 13.36
C GLU A 295 -17.77 -25.06 12.08
N LEU A 296 -18.72 -25.14 11.15
CA LEU A 296 -18.69 -24.38 9.90
C LEU A 296 -18.75 -22.87 10.17
N LYS A 297 -19.56 -22.46 11.14
CA LYS A 297 -19.65 -21.08 11.61
C LYS A 297 -18.32 -20.59 12.19
N THR A 298 -17.68 -21.36 13.08
CA THR A 298 -16.37 -21.00 13.66
C THR A 298 -15.32 -20.83 12.57
N LEU A 299 -15.31 -21.74 11.62
CA LEU A 299 -14.37 -21.76 10.52
C LEU A 299 -14.58 -20.61 9.52
N PHE A 300 -15.83 -20.29 9.20
CA PHE A 300 -16.16 -19.11 8.40
C PHE A 300 -15.80 -17.81 9.12
N THR A 301 -16.04 -17.73 10.43
CA THR A 301 -15.72 -16.54 11.24
C THR A 301 -14.20 -16.35 11.39
N LEU A 302 -13.42 -17.44 11.35
CA LEU A 302 -11.96 -17.39 11.31
C LEU A 302 -11.48 -16.87 9.94
N TYR A 303 -12.04 -17.40 8.85
CA TYR A 303 -11.69 -16.99 7.48
C TYR A 303 -12.03 -15.52 7.21
N ALA A 304 -13.22 -15.08 7.63
CA ALA A 304 -13.68 -13.70 7.54
C ALA A 304 -12.72 -12.73 8.26
N GLY A 305 -12.22 -13.12 9.44
CA GLY A 305 -11.22 -12.34 10.19
C GLY A 305 -9.90 -12.17 9.42
N THR A 306 -9.41 -13.23 8.75
CA THR A 306 -8.20 -13.16 7.94
C THR A 306 -8.36 -12.24 6.73
N LEU A 307 -9.50 -12.33 6.03
CA LEU A 307 -9.80 -11.44 4.90
C LEU A 307 -9.89 -9.97 5.33
N GLN A 308 -10.52 -9.71 6.46
CA GLN A 308 -10.63 -8.37 7.02
C GLN A 308 -9.26 -7.80 7.41
N HIS A 309 -8.40 -8.61 8.01
CA HIS A 309 -7.02 -8.24 8.32
C HIS A 309 -6.21 -7.97 7.03
N ALA A 310 -6.44 -8.74 5.96
CA ALA A 310 -5.82 -8.48 4.66
C ALA A 310 -6.25 -7.11 4.11
N VAL A 311 -7.54 -6.77 4.16
CA VAL A 311 -8.03 -5.44 3.75
C VAL A 311 -7.40 -4.33 4.58
N GLU A 312 -7.25 -4.54 5.89
CA GLU A 312 -6.55 -3.59 6.74
C GLU A 312 -5.08 -3.41 6.37
N ALA A 313 -4.36 -4.51 6.11
CA ALA A 313 -2.97 -4.49 5.67
C ALA A 313 -2.83 -3.74 4.33
N GLU A 314 -3.72 -3.99 3.36
CA GLU A 314 -3.78 -3.24 2.10
C GLU A 314 -4.07 -1.75 2.34
N GLY A 315 -5.02 -1.44 3.22
CA GLY A 315 -5.38 -0.07 3.58
C GLY A 315 -4.19 0.71 4.13
N ARG A 316 -3.36 0.10 4.99
CA ARG A 316 -2.11 0.68 5.51
C ARG A 316 -1.07 0.94 4.41
N VAL A 317 -1.05 0.12 3.36
CA VAL A 317 -0.17 0.30 2.21
C VAL A 317 -0.69 1.41 1.30
N ARG A 318 -1.99 1.44 1.00
CA ARG A 318 -2.59 2.38 0.05
C ARG A 318 -2.67 3.81 0.59
N VAL A 319 -3.18 3.98 1.81
CA VAL A 319 -3.42 5.30 2.41
C VAL A 319 -2.26 5.66 3.31
N ASN A 320 -1.13 6.02 2.70
CA ASN A 320 0.07 6.33 3.45
C ASN A 320 0.79 7.57 2.91
N PHE A 321 1.69 8.12 3.73
CA PHE A 321 2.48 9.30 3.36
C PHE A 321 3.24 9.12 2.03
N PHE A 322 3.88 7.97 1.81
CA PHE A 322 4.61 7.70 0.57
C PHE A 322 3.70 7.62 -0.65
N ALA A 323 2.46 7.15 -0.51
CA ALA A 323 1.48 7.16 -1.61
C ALA A 323 1.16 8.60 -2.04
N HIS A 324 1.04 9.55 -1.09
CA HIS A 324 0.90 10.97 -1.42
C HIS A 324 2.16 11.55 -2.07
N VAL A 325 3.36 11.20 -1.58
CA VAL A 325 4.62 11.63 -2.18
C VAL A 325 4.76 11.09 -3.61
N ILE A 326 4.39 9.83 -3.85
CA ILE A 326 4.40 9.22 -5.19
C ILE A 326 3.38 9.91 -6.09
N GLY A 327 2.15 10.14 -5.62
CA GLY A 327 1.10 10.80 -6.38
C GLY A 327 1.49 12.22 -6.78
N PHE A 328 1.91 13.04 -5.82
CA PHE A 328 2.38 14.40 -6.06
C PHE A 328 3.65 14.44 -6.91
N GLY A 329 4.63 13.59 -6.62
CA GLY A 329 5.87 13.50 -7.39
C GLY A 329 5.63 13.08 -8.85
N THR A 330 4.68 12.17 -9.08
CA THR A 330 4.26 11.77 -10.45
C THR A 330 3.48 12.89 -11.15
N PHE A 331 2.70 13.69 -10.42
CA PHE A 331 2.05 14.87 -10.97
C PHE A 331 3.08 15.92 -11.41
N VAL A 332 4.07 16.23 -10.56
CA VAL A 332 5.20 17.11 -10.92
C VAL A 332 5.98 16.53 -12.11
N TRP A 333 6.19 15.21 -12.15
CA TRP A 333 6.82 14.52 -13.27
C TRP A 333 6.06 14.73 -14.59
N LEU A 334 4.72 14.67 -14.58
CA LEU A 334 3.91 14.96 -15.77
C LEU A 334 4.10 16.41 -16.24
N LEU A 335 4.12 17.38 -15.32
CA LEU A 335 4.41 18.78 -15.65
C LEU A 335 5.79 18.94 -16.29
N THR A 336 6.82 18.28 -15.73
CA THR A 336 8.16 18.28 -16.33
C THR A 336 8.17 17.59 -17.70
N THR A 337 7.36 16.56 -17.91
CA THR A 337 7.23 15.88 -19.20
C THR A 337 6.66 16.83 -20.27
N PHE A 338 5.60 17.58 -19.94
CA PHE A 338 5.07 18.61 -20.85
C PHE A 338 6.11 19.69 -21.16
N TYR A 339 6.86 20.13 -20.15
CA TYR A 339 7.95 21.08 -20.35
C TYR A 339 9.07 20.51 -21.24
N ASN A 340 9.39 19.22 -21.12
CA ASN A 340 10.38 18.54 -22.00
C ASN A 340 9.90 18.50 -23.43
N THR A 341 8.62 18.20 -23.63
CA THR A 341 8.00 18.21 -24.95
C THR A 341 8.08 19.61 -25.57
N TYR A 342 7.81 20.65 -24.79
CA TYR A 342 8.00 22.03 -25.23
C TYR A 342 9.46 22.34 -25.60
N LEU A 343 10.43 22.03 -24.72
CA LEU A 343 11.85 22.26 -25.00
C LEU A 343 12.32 21.51 -26.25
N TYR A 344 11.86 20.26 -26.41
CA TYR A 344 12.20 19.43 -27.55
C TYR A 344 11.68 20.04 -28.86
N PHE A 345 10.40 20.41 -28.93
CA PHE A 345 9.82 21.00 -30.14
C PHE A 345 10.33 22.40 -30.45
N ALA A 346 10.49 23.25 -29.42
CA ALA A 346 10.88 24.64 -29.62
C ALA A 346 12.37 24.79 -29.99
N TYR A 347 13.25 23.97 -29.41
CA TYR A 347 14.70 24.19 -29.51
C TYR A 347 15.48 23.02 -30.12
N MET A 348 15.02 21.78 -29.96
CA MET A 348 15.80 20.60 -30.37
C MET A 348 15.36 19.98 -31.69
N PHE A 349 14.12 20.20 -32.11
CA PHE A 349 13.55 19.62 -33.32
C PHE A 349 13.71 20.51 -34.55
N VAL A 350 13.60 21.84 -34.39
CA VAL A 350 13.71 22.77 -35.52
C VAL A 350 15.18 22.92 -35.93
N PRO A 351 15.57 22.47 -37.13
CA PRO A 351 16.95 22.63 -37.59
C PRO A 351 17.28 24.12 -37.71
N GLY A 352 18.47 24.51 -37.23
CA GLY A 352 18.96 25.89 -37.31
C GLY A 352 18.68 26.78 -36.10
N VAL A 353 17.90 26.33 -35.11
CA VAL A 353 17.67 27.10 -33.87
C VAL A 353 18.84 26.99 -32.89
N VAL A 354 19.49 25.83 -32.82
CA VAL A 354 20.64 25.59 -31.94
C VAL A 354 21.74 24.88 -32.73
N ALA A 355 22.92 25.50 -32.81
CA ALA A 355 24.11 24.87 -33.37
C ALA A 355 24.90 24.16 -32.25
N PHE A 356 25.20 22.89 -32.43
CA PHE A 356 25.98 22.10 -31.48
C PHE A 356 27.44 22.11 -31.91
N HIS A 357 28.29 22.83 -31.18
CA HIS A 357 29.73 22.81 -31.44
C HIS A 357 30.52 22.97 -30.12
N PRO A 358 31.25 21.94 -29.66
CA PRO A 358 31.91 21.98 -28.35
C PRO A 358 33.00 23.06 -28.27
N SER A 359 33.68 23.36 -29.37
CA SER A 359 34.75 24.38 -29.39
C SER A 359 34.25 25.82 -29.52
N GLN A 360 32.95 26.05 -29.78
CA GLN A 360 32.36 27.38 -29.92
C GLN A 360 31.38 27.70 -28.78
N ALA A 361 31.48 26.98 -27.65
CA ALA A 361 30.57 27.10 -26.50
C ALA A 361 30.49 28.52 -25.86
N GLY A 362 31.38 29.45 -26.24
CA GLY A 362 31.34 30.84 -25.79
C GLY A 362 30.39 31.75 -26.59
N GLU A 363 30.05 31.38 -27.82
CA GLU A 363 29.20 32.16 -28.71
C GLU A 363 27.71 31.99 -28.36
N GLU A 364 26.92 33.07 -28.51
CA GLU A 364 25.52 33.09 -28.05
C GLU A 364 24.59 32.14 -28.80
N SER A 365 24.94 31.76 -30.02
CA SER A 365 24.17 30.85 -30.90
C SER A 365 24.52 29.37 -30.72
N TYR A 366 25.60 29.05 -29.99
CA TYR A 366 26.11 27.70 -29.87
C TYR A 366 25.81 27.10 -28.49
N CYS A 367 25.46 25.82 -28.48
CA CYS A 367 25.24 25.03 -27.27
C CYS A 367 26.36 23.99 -27.13
N GLY A 368 27.19 24.13 -26.09
CA GLY A 368 28.23 23.16 -25.76
C GLY A 368 27.72 21.93 -24.99
N ALA A 369 26.52 22.02 -24.40
CA ALA A 369 25.94 20.99 -23.52
C ALA A 369 25.27 19.85 -24.29
N TRP A 370 26.03 19.14 -25.12
CA TRP A 370 25.50 18.12 -26.01
C TRP A 370 24.97 16.88 -25.26
N VAL A 371 25.57 16.54 -24.11
CA VAL A 371 25.14 15.39 -23.29
C VAL A 371 23.78 15.67 -22.66
N THR A 372 23.54 16.90 -22.20
CA THR A 372 22.27 17.35 -21.61
C THR A 372 21.15 17.37 -22.65
N VAL A 373 21.46 17.76 -23.89
CA VAL A 373 20.49 17.64 -24.98
C VAL A 373 20.20 16.17 -25.31
N CYS A 374 21.21 15.31 -25.34
CA CYS A 374 21.00 13.87 -25.50
C CYS A 374 20.14 13.30 -24.36
N ALA A 375 20.42 13.72 -23.13
CA ALA A 375 19.67 13.36 -21.95
C ALA A 375 18.19 13.75 -22.03
N ALA A 376 17.90 14.98 -22.46
CA ALA A 376 16.54 15.43 -22.70
C ALA A 376 15.81 14.59 -23.75
N LYS A 377 16.50 14.21 -24.85
CA LYS A 377 15.94 13.34 -25.91
C LYS A 377 15.64 11.93 -25.42
N VAL A 378 16.52 11.34 -24.60
CA VAL A 378 16.25 10.02 -24.02
C VAL A 378 15.13 10.11 -22.98
N ALA A 379 15.15 11.14 -22.13
CA ALA A 379 14.15 11.34 -21.10
C ALA A 379 12.75 11.54 -21.68
N ILE A 380 12.59 12.27 -22.79
CA ILE A 380 11.26 12.44 -23.42
C ILE A 380 10.74 11.12 -24.00
N ILE A 381 11.57 10.29 -24.62
CA ILE A 381 11.16 8.98 -25.14
C ILE A 381 10.68 8.09 -24.00
N LEU A 382 11.45 8.02 -22.91
CA LEU A 382 11.09 7.23 -21.73
C LEU A 382 9.84 7.77 -21.03
N ALA A 383 9.70 9.09 -20.93
CA ALA A 383 8.52 9.72 -20.33
C ALA A 383 7.25 9.49 -21.16
N LEU A 384 7.34 9.53 -22.49
CA LEU A 384 6.23 9.25 -23.39
C LEU A 384 5.78 7.78 -23.32
N LEU A 385 6.73 6.84 -23.20
CA LEU A 385 6.43 5.41 -23.07
C LEU A 385 5.52 5.10 -21.87
N PHE A 386 5.67 5.86 -20.77
CA PHE A 386 4.91 5.68 -19.54
C PHE A 386 3.89 6.81 -19.26
N PHE A 387 3.64 7.68 -20.25
CA PHE A 387 2.79 8.86 -20.06
C PHE A 387 1.38 8.49 -19.58
N PHE A 388 0.73 7.52 -20.24
CA PHE A 388 -0.60 7.05 -19.85
C PHE A 388 -0.61 6.36 -18.49
N ALA A 389 0.42 5.58 -18.16
CA ALA A 389 0.53 4.93 -16.85
C ALA A 389 0.67 5.96 -15.72
N ASN A 390 1.42 7.04 -15.96
CA ASN A 390 1.57 8.14 -15.01
C ASN A 390 0.26 8.94 -14.85
N ILE A 391 -0.50 9.17 -15.93
CA ILE A 391 -1.84 9.77 -15.84
C ILE A 391 -2.77 8.92 -14.99
N VAL A 392 -2.83 7.60 -15.25
CA VAL A 392 -3.67 6.68 -14.46
C VAL A 392 -3.25 6.71 -12.99
N THR A 393 -1.94 6.72 -12.70
CA THR A 393 -1.42 6.79 -11.33
C THR A 393 -1.88 8.07 -10.62
N VAL A 394 -1.74 9.23 -11.27
CA VAL A 394 -2.17 10.52 -10.71
C VAL A 394 -3.69 10.57 -10.56
N PHE A 395 -4.45 10.05 -11.53
CA PHE A 395 -5.90 9.98 -11.45
C PHE A 395 -6.38 9.09 -10.31
N CYS A 396 -5.79 7.90 -10.13
CA CYS A 396 -6.07 7.02 -9.00
C CYS A 396 -5.74 7.72 -7.68
N TRP A 397 -4.60 8.39 -7.58
CA TRP A 397 -4.21 9.16 -6.39
C TRP A 397 -5.19 10.30 -6.07
N ILE A 398 -5.59 11.09 -7.07
CA ILE A 398 -6.60 12.16 -6.90
C ILE A 398 -7.93 11.56 -6.47
N SER A 399 -8.34 10.44 -7.09
CA SER A 399 -9.59 9.75 -6.77
C SER A 399 -9.56 9.24 -5.33
N GLU A 400 -8.49 8.56 -4.90
CA GLU A 400 -8.33 8.10 -3.52
C GLU A 400 -8.33 9.26 -2.52
N THR A 401 -7.66 10.36 -2.86
CA THR A 401 -7.65 11.57 -2.03
C THR A 401 -9.05 12.18 -1.93
N ALA A 402 -9.78 12.26 -3.05
CA ALA A 402 -11.16 12.75 -3.05
C ALA A 402 -12.11 11.82 -2.29
N LEU A 403 -11.92 10.50 -2.40
CA LEU A 403 -12.72 9.50 -1.67
C LEU A 403 -12.45 9.50 -0.17
N SER A 404 -11.31 10.04 0.29
CA SER A 404 -11.06 10.27 1.71
C SER A 404 -11.91 11.39 2.33
N MET A 405 -12.59 12.20 1.50
CA MET A 405 -13.54 13.21 1.95
C MET A 405 -14.92 12.59 2.16
N ASP A 406 -15.42 12.61 3.41
CA ASP A 406 -16.70 12.00 3.80
C ASP A 406 -17.88 12.42 2.90
N GLY A 407 -17.91 13.68 2.47
CA GLY A 407 -18.98 14.22 1.61
C GLY A 407 -18.98 13.63 0.19
N VAL A 408 -17.81 13.29 -0.36
CA VAL A 408 -17.70 12.68 -1.71
C VAL A 408 -18.07 11.20 -1.63
N ALA A 409 -17.56 10.50 -0.62
CA ALA A 409 -17.91 9.11 -0.36
C ALA A 409 -19.43 8.92 -0.21
N ALA A 410 -20.08 9.74 0.62
CA ALA A 410 -21.53 9.68 0.84
C ALA A 410 -22.33 9.91 -0.45
N LYS A 411 -21.92 10.87 -1.29
CA LYS A 411 -22.55 11.13 -2.60
C LYS A 411 -22.41 9.95 -3.56
N ILE A 412 -21.22 9.34 -3.63
CA ILE A 412 -20.99 8.18 -4.50
C ILE A 412 -21.83 6.98 -4.06
N VAL A 413 -21.93 6.71 -2.74
CA VAL A 413 -22.84 5.67 -2.21
C VAL A 413 -24.29 6.00 -2.54
N SER A 414 -24.71 7.28 -2.43
CA SER A 414 -26.07 7.69 -2.76
C SER A 414 -26.38 7.47 -4.24
N HIS A 415 -25.45 7.73 -5.15
CA HIS A 415 -25.62 7.47 -6.58
C HIS A 415 -25.66 5.97 -6.88
N ALA A 416 -24.81 5.17 -6.25
CA ALA A 416 -24.84 3.71 -6.38
C ALA A 416 -26.18 3.14 -5.89
N LYS A 417 -26.69 3.64 -4.75
CA LYS A 417 -28.01 3.28 -4.23
C LYS A 417 -29.14 3.69 -5.18
N ALA A 418 -29.06 4.87 -5.78
CA ALA A 418 -30.05 5.31 -6.76
C ALA A 418 -30.05 4.41 -8.01
N PHE A 419 -28.88 3.94 -8.44
CA PHE A 419 -28.76 2.99 -9.55
C PHE A 419 -29.37 1.62 -9.19
N ASP A 420 -29.06 1.08 -8.01
CA ASP A 420 -29.61 -0.20 -7.54
C ASP A 420 -31.14 -0.14 -7.36
N ASN A 421 -31.70 1.00 -6.96
CA ASN A 421 -33.15 1.18 -6.85
C ASN A 421 -33.88 1.09 -8.20
N VAL A 422 -33.18 1.33 -9.32
CA VAL A 422 -33.78 1.20 -10.66
C VAL A 422 -33.74 -0.24 -11.15
N GLY A 423 -32.80 -1.07 -10.69
CA GLY A 423 -32.61 -2.45 -11.14
C GLY A 423 -32.99 -3.48 -10.08
N LEU A 424 -34.14 -4.16 -10.23
CA LEU A 424 -34.57 -5.36 -9.48
C LEU A 424 -34.44 -5.36 -7.93
N GLY A 425 -34.01 -4.27 -7.30
CA GLY A 425 -33.84 -4.14 -5.84
C GLY A 425 -32.59 -4.81 -5.26
N LEU A 426 -31.69 -5.37 -6.07
CA LEU A 426 -30.45 -5.98 -5.58
C LEU A 426 -29.33 -4.92 -5.48
N PRO A 427 -28.70 -4.72 -4.31
CA PRO A 427 -27.71 -3.65 -4.07
C PRO A 427 -26.31 -3.97 -4.66
N VAL A 428 -26.25 -4.36 -5.93
CA VAL A 428 -25.02 -4.84 -6.58
C VAL A 428 -24.03 -3.70 -6.80
N ALA A 429 -24.48 -2.55 -7.31
CA ALA A 429 -23.60 -1.41 -7.57
C ALA A 429 -23.10 -0.80 -6.25
N GLN A 430 -23.96 -0.69 -5.24
CA GLN A 430 -23.56 -0.25 -3.91
C GLN A 430 -22.51 -1.18 -3.32
N LEU A 431 -22.70 -2.49 -3.44
CA LEU A 431 -21.74 -3.47 -2.93
C LEU A 431 -20.41 -3.38 -3.67
N LEU A 432 -20.41 -3.28 -5.01
CA LEU A 432 -19.19 -3.14 -5.80
C LEU A 432 -18.45 -1.83 -5.54
N VAL A 433 -19.17 -0.71 -5.45
CA VAL A 433 -18.59 0.60 -5.14
C VAL A 433 -17.97 0.61 -3.75
N LYS A 434 -18.66 0.05 -2.75
CA LYS A 434 -18.09 -0.12 -1.40
C LYS A 434 -16.89 -1.05 -1.41
N ALA A 435 -17.03 -2.18 -2.10
CA ALA A 435 -16.02 -3.22 -2.15
C ALA A 435 -14.80 -2.82 -2.96
N LEU A 436 -14.85 -1.91 -3.93
CA LEU A 436 -13.73 -1.56 -4.82
C LEU A 436 -13.21 -0.13 -4.60
N LEU A 437 -14.11 0.85 -4.52
CA LEU A 437 -13.76 2.27 -4.46
C LEU A 437 -13.67 2.76 -3.02
N LEU A 438 -14.67 2.48 -2.19
CA LEU A 438 -14.74 2.96 -0.81
C LEU A 438 -14.11 2.00 0.20
N ARG A 439 -13.10 1.24 -0.23
CA ARG A 439 -12.25 0.40 0.63
C ARG A 439 -11.48 1.20 1.70
N GLY A 440 -11.88 2.43 2.04
CA GLY A 440 -11.08 3.44 2.72
C GLY A 440 -11.75 4.02 3.96
N SER A 441 -11.02 3.98 5.07
CA SER A 441 -11.24 4.60 6.39
C SER A 441 -12.55 4.29 7.13
N ALA A 442 -13.73 4.52 6.56
CA ALA A 442 -15.00 4.36 7.28
C ALA A 442 -15.33 2.88 7.51
N ASP A 443 -15.40 2.08 6.44
CA ASP A 443 -15.60 0.62 6.55
C ASP A 443 -14.43 -0.04 7.28
N LEU A 444 -13.23 0.52 7.16
CA LEU A 444 -12.02 0.02 7.81
C LEU A 444 -12.00 0.35 9.31
N ALA A 445 -12.55 1.49 9.73
CA ALA A 445 -12.71 1.86 11.13
C ALA A 445 -13.79 1.00 11.79
N CYS A 446 -14.93 0.78 11.11
CA CYS A 446 -15.95 -0.15 11.57
C CYS A 446 -15.40 -1.58 11.65
N ALA A 447 -14.64 -2.01 10.65
CA ALA A 447 -13.97 -3.30 10.65
C ALA A 447 -12.95 -3.41 11.80
N ARG A 448 -12.12 -2.39 12.01
CA ARG A 448 -11.17 -2.37 13.14
C ARG A 448 -11.89 -2.43 14.47
N LEU A 449 -12.97 -1.65 14.63
CA LEU A 449 -13.77 -1.66 15.84
C LEU A 449 -14.37 -3.05 16.08
N ALA A 450 -14.93 -3.69 15.05
CA ALA A 450 -15.47 -5.03 15.15
C ALA A 450 -14.41 -6.07 15.55
N VAL A 451 -13.21 -6.02 14.97
CA VAL A 451 -12.08 -6.88 15.36
C VAL A 451 -11.67 -6.63 16.81
N GLN A 452 -11.50 -5.36 17.20
CA GLN A 452 -11.11 -4.99 18.56
C GLN A 452 -12.16 -5.36 19.59
N MET A 453 -13.45 -5.22 19.26
CA MET A 453 -14.54 -5.69 20.13
C MET A 453 -14.52 -7.20 20.28
N ARG A 454 -14.29 -7.94 19.19
CA ARG A 454 -14.17 -9.40 19.25
C ARG A 454 -12.95 -9.86 20.05
N ASP A 455 -11.81 -9.22 19.87
CA ASP A 455 -10.58 -9.52 20.63
C ASP A 455 -10.78 -9.22 22.12
N LYS A 456 -11.43 -8.09 22.44
CA LYS A 456 -11.83 -7.75 23.80
C LYS A 456 -12.77 -8.80 24.39
N ASP A 457 -13.77 -9.25 23.64
CA ASP A 457 -14.72 -10.25 24.10
C ASP A 457 -14.01 -11.60 24.34
N GLY A 458 -13.10 -12.00 23.44
CA GLY A 458 -12.26 -13.19 23.62
C GLY A 458 -11.40 -13.11 24.88
N LEU A 459 -10.68 -12.01 25.08
CA LEU A 459 -9.86 -11.77 26.27
C LEU A 459 -10.72 -11.74 27.55
N SER A 460 -11.94 -11.19 27.49
CA SER A 460 -12.85 -11.17 28.63
C SER A 460 -13.30 -12.58 29.04
N GLN A 461 -13.51 -13.47 28.08
CA GLN A 461 -13.86 -14.87 28.33
C GLN A 461 -12.67 -15.66 28.90
N GLU A 462 -11.46 -15.43 28.38
CA GLU A 462 -10.23 -16.03 28.91
C GLU A 462 -9.94 -15.57 30.34
N LEU A 463 -10.16 -14.29 30.63
CA LEU A 463 -10.07 -13.73 31.98
C LEU A 463 -11.07 -14.42 32.91
N ALA A 464 -12.35 -14.50 32.53
CA ALA A 464 -13.37 -15.18 33.34
C ALA A 464 -13.06 -16.67 33.58
N ALA A 465 -12.54 -17.37 32.57
CA ALA A 465 -12.12 -18.76 32.69
C ALA A 465 -10.91 -18.93 33.63
N THR A 466 -9.97 -18.00 33.56
CA THR A 466 -8.75 -17.99 34.39
C THR A 466 -9.09 -17.66 35.84
N GLU A 467 -9.97 -16.68 36.08
CA GLU A 467 -10.50 -16.37 37.42
C GLU A 467 -11.21 -17.57 38.04
N LYS A 468 -12.02 -18.30 37.25
CA LYS A 468 -12.67 -19.53 37.70
C LYS A 468 -11.66 -20.62 38.09
N ARG A 469 -10.61 -20.83 37.28
CA ARG A 469 -9.53 -21.77 37.60
C ARG A 469 -8.78 -21.36 38.86
N LEU A 470 -8.49 -20.07 39.00
CA LEU A 470 -7.82 -19.51 40.17
C LEU A 470 -8.67 -19.71 41.44
N ALA A 471 -9.98 -19.49 41.36
CA ALA A 471 -10.91 -19.75 42.47
C ALA A 471 -10.93 -21.24 42.86
N GLN A 472 -10.92 -22.15 41.89
CA GLN A 472 -10.83 -23.60 42.15
C GLN A 472 -9.50 -23.97 42.84
N LEU A 473 -8.37 -23.49 42.31
CA LEU A 473 -7.04 -23.70 42.90
C LEU A 473 -6.95 -23.17 44.33
N LYS A 474 -7.58 -22.03 44.63
CA LYS A 474 -7.66 -21.49 45.99
C LYS A 474 -8.46 -22.41 46.93
N ALA A 475 -9.63 -22.88 46.48
CA ALA A 475 -10.43 -23.82 47.26
C ALA A 475 -9.67 -25.14 47.53
N ASP A 476 -8.94 -25.65 46.53
CA ASP A 476 -8.11 -26.85 46.68
C ASP A 476 -6.94 -26.62 47.65
N MET A 477 -6.29 -25.45 47.62
CA MET A 477 -5.24 -25.10 48.58
C MET A 477 -5.77 -24.99 50.01
N GLU A 478 -6.94 -24.38 50.21
CA GLU A 478 -7.58 -24.30 51.53
C GLU A 478 -7.94 -25.71 52.06
N ALA A 479 -8.52 -26.56 51.21
CA ALA A 479 -8.83 -27.94 51.56
C ALA A 479 -7.56 -28.75 51.91
N LYS A 480 -6.46 -28.54 51.16
CA LYS A 480 -5.17 -29.19 51.45
C LYS A 480 -4.51 -28.64 52.71
N SER A 481 -4.62 -27.34 52.99
CA SER A 481 -4.13 -26.74 54.24
C SER A 481 -4.85 -27.35 55.44
N GLN A 482 -6.17 -27.48 55.38
CA GLN A 482 -6.96 -28.12 56.43
C GLN A 482 -6.56 -29.59 56.65
N GLN A 483 -6.29 -30.34 55.57
CA GLN A 483 -5.77 -31.71 55.67
C GLN A 483 -4.39 -31.77 56.34
N VAL A 484 -3.50 -30.83 56.01
CA VAL A 484 -2.16 -30.74 56.63
C VAL A 484 -2.25 -30.39 58.10
N ASP A 485 -3.12 -29.47 58.48
CA ASP A 485 -3.29 -29.08 59.88
C ASP A 485 -3.93 -30.21 60.71
N ALA A 486 -4.90 -30.93 60.14
CA ALA A 486 -5.45 -32.14 60.77
C ALA A 486 -4.39 -33.24 60.97
N LEU A 487 -3.54 -33.48 59.97
CA LEU A 487 -2.43 -34.44 60.09
C LEU A 487 -1.39 -34.01 61.13
N LYS A 488 -1.12 -32.70 61.28
CA LYS A 488 -0.23 -32.18 62.33
C LYS A 488 -0.80 -32.42 63.72
N GLU A 489 -2.10 -32.21 63.91
CA GLU A 489 -2.78 -32.49 65.18
C GLU A 489 -2.77 -33.99 65.53
N GLU A 490 -3.00 -34.85 64.53
CA GLU A 490 -2.89 -36.31 64.70
C GLU A 490 -1.46 -36.73 65.08
N LEU A 491 -0.44 -36.12 64.46
CA LEU A 491 0.96 -36.40 64.79
C LEU A 491 1.34 -35.94 66.22
N GLN A 492 0.79 -34.81 66.68
CA GLN A 492 1.04 -34.29 68.03
C GLN A 492 0.32 -35.07 69.13
N SER A 493 -0.78 -35.74 68.79
CA SER A 493 -1.58 -36.54 69.72
C SER A 493 -1.17 -38.01 69.79
N SER A 494 -0.27 -38.47 68.92
CA SER A 494 0.29 -39.83 68.94
C SER A 494 1.44 -39.92 69.97
N PRO A 495 1.28 -40.69 71.07
CA PRO A 495 2.19 -40.71 72.23
C PRO A 495 3.51 -41.45 72.03
#